data_AF-A0A7Z7NHR2-F1
#
_entry.id   AF-A0A7Z7NHR2-F1
#
_cell.length_a   1.000
_cell.length_b   1.000
_cell.length_c   1.000
_cell.angle_alpha   90.00
_cell.angle_beta   90.00
_cell.angle_gamma   90.00
#
_symmetry.space_group_name_H-M   'P 1'
#
loop_
_entity.id
_entity.type
_entity.pdbx_description
1 polymer ?
#
loop_
_entity_poly.entity_id
_entity_poly.type
_entity_poly.pdbx_seq_one_letter_code
_entity_poly.pdbx_strand_id
1 'polypeptide(L)' 'MPTREELATRLDALQEELPKLSADEDADFDYLDFQARAEAILSSAAQDDAAYVRTRIDGMLAGAGLIPTDDAGHACG' A
#
# COMPACT_ATOMS: atom_id res chain seq x y z
N MET A 1 8.76 -0.54 19.04
CA MET A 1 8.82 -0.77 17.58
C MET A 1 8.26 -2.15 17.31
N PRO A 2 7.29 -2.28 16.39
CA PRO A 2 6.81 -3.57 15.91
C PRO A 2 7.92 -4.32 15.19
N THR A 3 7.84 -5.64 15.16
CA THR A 3 8.78 -6.45 14.38
C THR A 3 8.46 -6.39 12.89
N ARG A 4 9.41 -6.81 12.05
CA ARG A 4 9.19 -6.91 10.61
C ARG A 4 8.01 -7.82 10.24
N GLU A 5 7.79 -8.90 10.97
CA GLU A 5 6.61 -9.77 10.80
C GLU A 5 5.32 -9.04 11.12
N GLU A 6 5.26 -8.29 12.23
CA GLU A 6 4.07 -7.50 12.56
C GLU A 6 3.78 -6.41 11.51
N LEU A 7 4.83 -5.76 10.98
CA LEU A 7 4.70 -4.80 9.88
C LEU A 7 4.17 -5.49 8.63
N ALA A 8 4.68 -6.67 8.28
CA ALA A 8 4.20 -7.45 7.15
C ALA A 8 2.72 -7.84 7.30
N THR A 9 2.29 -8.34 8.46
CA THR A 9 0.88 -8.67 8.72
C THR A 9 -0.04 -7.45 8.58
N ARG A 10 0.40 -6.28 9.08
CA ARG A 10 -0.38 -5.03 8.94
C ARG A 10 -0.47 -4.57 7.49
N LEU A 11 0.61 -4.75 6.72
CA LEU A 11 0.66 -4.43 5.29
C LEU A 11 -0.20 -5.38 4.46
N ASP A 12 -0.18 -6.69 4.74
CA ASP A 12 -1.05 -7.68 4.08
C ASP A 12 -2.53 -7.36 4.34
N ALA A 13 -2.91 -7.07 5.59
CA ALA A 13 -4.28 -6.67 5.91
C ALA A 13 -4.70 -5.39 5.15
N LEU A 14 -3.80 -4.41 5.02
CA LEU A 14 -4.04 -3.20 4.25
C LEU A 14 -4.23 -3.49 2.75
N GLN A 15 -3.46 -4.44 2.21
CA GLN A 15 -3.56 -4.88 0.82
C GLN A 15 -4.84 -5.67 0.52
N GLU A 16 -5.33 -6.49 1.45
CA GLU A 16 -6.59 -7.23 1.28
C GLU A 16 -7.84 -6.33 1.30
N GLU A 17 -7.74 -5.16 1.94
CA GLU A 17 -8.83 -4.18 2.02
C GLU A 17 -8.90 -3.28 0.76
N LEU A 18 -7.76 -3.05 0.09
CA LEU A 18 -7.68 -2.26 -1.16
C LEU A 18 -8.72 -2.63 -2.23
N PRO A 19 -8.83 -3.90 -2.67
CA PRO A 19 -9.81 -4.28 -3.69
C PRO A 19 -11.27 -4.20 -3.19
N LYS A 20 -11.50 -4.27 -1.87
CA LYS A 20 -12.84 -4.10 -1.29
C LYS A 20 -13.26 -2.62 -1.31
N LEU A 21 -12.31 -1.71 -1.13
CA LEU A 21 -12.53 -0.27 -1.25
C LEU A 21 -12.78 0.17 -2.71
N SER A 22 -12.17 -0.50 -3.70
CA SER A 22 -12.43 -0.23 -5.12
C SER A 22 -13.72 -0.83 -5.67
N ALA A 23 -14.31 -1.82 -4.97
CA ALA A 23 -15.52 -2.50 -5.42
C ALA A 23 -16.83 -1.77 -5.06
N ASP A 24 -16.75 -0.76 -4.18
CA ASP A 24 -17.88 0.10 -3.86
C ASP A 24 -17.93 1.21 -4.93
N GLU A 25 -18.75 1.00 -5.97
CA GLU A 25 -18.88 1.89 -7.15
C GLU A 25 -19.28 3.34 -6.79
N ASP A 26 -19.72 3.60 -5.56
CA ASP A 26 -20.10 4.91 -5.02
C ASP A 26 -19.15 5.45 -3.93
N ALA A 27 -18.16 4.66 -3.47
CA ALA A 27 -17.15 5.16 -2.55
C ALA A 27 -16.03 5.79 -3.37
N ASP A 28 -15.92 7.12 -3.32
CA ASP A 28 -14.63 7.79 -3.52
C ASP A 28 -13.62 6.99 -2.68
N PHE A 29 -12.73 6.25 -3.34
CA PHE A 29 -11.70 5.48 -2.67
C PHE A 29 -11.06 6.39 -1.61
N ASP A 30 -11.23 6.05 -0.32
CA ASP A 30 -10.74 6.86 0.80
C ASP A 30 -9.21 6.80 0.87
N TYR A 31 -8.56 7.39 -0.14
CA TYR A 31 -7.13 7.46 -0.30
C TYR A 31 -6.48 8.07 0.93
N LEU A 32 -7.18 9.02 1.58
CA LEU A 32 -6.75 9.63 2.83
C LEU A 32 -6.72 8.64 4.00
N ASP A 33 -7.71 7.75 4.15
CA ASP A 33 -7.70 6.71 5.19
C ASP A 33 -6.60 5.69 4.92
N PHE A 34 -6.48 5.23 3.67
CA PHE A 34 -5.41 4.33 3.26
C PHE A 34 -4.02 4.94 3.53
N GLN A 35 -3.82 6.20 3.12
CA GLN A 35 -2.55 6.91 3.30
C GLN A 35 -2.25 7.09 4.79
N ALA A 36 -3.23 7.48 5.61
CA ALA A 36 -3.05 7.63 7.05
C ALA A 36 -2.62 6.31 7.72
N ARG A 37 -3.20 5.18 7.30
CA ARG A 37 -2.84 3.84 7.81
C ARG A 37 -1.46 3.40 7.34
N ALA A 38 -1.13 3.62 6.07
CA ALA A 38 0.19 3.35 5.51
C ALA A 38 1.29 4.17 6.22
N GLU A 39 1.03 5.46 6.46
CA GLU A 39 1.95 6.38 7.13
C GLU A 39 2.10 6.04 8.62
N ALA A 40 1.03 5.61 9.29
CA ALA A 40 1.11 5.12 10.66
C ALA A 40 1.98 3.85 10.78
N ILE A 41 1.89 2.93 9.82
CA ILE A 41 2.75 1.73 9.77
C ILE A 41 4.21 2.14 9.54
N LEU A 42 4.46 3.05 8.61
CA LEU A 42 5.80 3.56 8.31
C LEU A 42 6.42 4.30 9.50
N SER A 43 5.66 5.18 10.15
CA SER A 43 6.12 5.92 11.33
C SER A 43 6.35 5.01 12.54
N SER A 44 5.71 3.85 12.57
CA SER A 44 5.92 2.85 13.62
C SER A 44 7.15 1.98 13.36
N ALA A 45 7.57 1.83 12.11
CA ALA A 45 8.67 0.96 11.69
C ALA A 45 10.05 1.50 12.09
N ALA A 46 11.01 0.60 12.24
CA ALA A 46 12.42 0.96 12.36
C ALA A 46 12.96 1.54 11.05
N GLN A 47 14.04 2.32 11.09
CA GLN A 47 14.66 2.87 9.88
C GLN A 47 15.11 1.79 8.90
N ASP A 48 15.64 0.66 9.40
CA ASP A 48 15.98 -0.51 8.58
C ASP A 48 14.76 -1.12 7.88
N ASP A 49 13.59 -1.10 8.52
CA ASP A 49 12.34 -1.64 7.99
C ASP A 49 11.52 -0.60 7.19
N ALA A 50 11.81 0.69 7.35
CA ALA A 50 11.08 1.76 6.68
C ALA A 50 11.16 1.65 5.15
N ALA A 51 12.33 1.26 4.62
CA ALA A 51 12.51 1.02 3.19
C ALA A 51 11.66 -0.17 2.70
N TYR A 52 11.56 -1.24 3.51
CA TYR A 52 10.71 -2.40 3.22
C TYR A 52 9.23 -2.02 3.21
N VAL A 53 8.77 -1.31 4.24
CA VAL A 53 7.38 -0.85 4.37
C VAL A 53 7.00 0.06 3.20
N ARG A 54 7.86 1.03 2.87
CA ARG A 54 7.64 1.96 1.74
C ARG A 54 7.53 1.22 0.41
N THR A 55 8.46 0.32 0.11
CA THR A 55 8.44 -0.49 -1.12
C THR A 55 7.16 -1.31 -1.24
N ARG A 56 6.66 -1.84 -0.11
CA ARG A 56 5.42 -2.62 -0.10
C ARG A 56 4.20 -1.74 -0.36
N ILE A 57 4.12 -0.56 0.26
CA ILE A 57 3.04 0.42 0.05
C ILE A 57 3.02 0.90 -1.42
N ASP A 58 4.19 1.25 -1.98
CA ASP A 58 4.32 1.61 -3.39
C ASP A 58 3.81 0.48 -4.30
N GLY A 59 4.17 -0.77 -4.02
CA GLY A 59 3.67 -1.95 -4.76
C GLY A 59 2.15 -2.17 -4.65
N MET A 60 1.55 -1.83 -3.51
CA MET A 60 0.09 -1.91 -3.32
C MET A 60 -0.65 -0.87 -4.15
N LEU A 61 -0.21 0.39 -4.06
CA LEU A 61 -0.81 1.48 -4.82
C LEU A 61 -0.64 1.28 -6.33
N ALA A 62 0.51 0.74 -6.73
CA ALA A 62 0.80 0.28 -8.07
C ALA A 62 -0.22 -0.77 -8.58
N GLY A 63 -0.44 -1.83 -7.79
CA GLY A 63 -1.41 -2.88 -8.14
C GLY A 63 -2.86 -2.40 -8.18
N ALA A 64 -3.18 -1.34 -7.42
CA ALA A 64 -4.47 -0.67 -7.46
C ALA A 64 -4.60 0.35 -8.61
N GLY A 65 -3.54 0.58 -9.39
CA GLY A 65 -3.53 1.59 -10.46
C GLY A 65 -3.53 3.04 -9.97
N LEU A 66 -3.24 3.27 -8.68
CA LEU A 66 -3.28 4.59 -8.03
C LEU A 66 -1.99 5.40 -8.21
N ILE A 67 -0.88 4.74 -8.53
CA ILE A 67 0.34 5.39 -9.03
C ILE A 67 0.68 4.79 -10.39
N PRO A 68 1.17 5.60 -11.34
CA PRO A 68 1.76 5.07 -12.55
C PRO A 68 2.94 4.21 -12.13
N THR A 69 2.76 2.90 -12.18
CA THR A 69 3.90 2.00 -12.27
C THR A 69 4.59 2.31 -13.58
N ASP A 70 5.91 2.44 -13.54
CA ASP A 70 6.72 2.44 -14.76
C ASP A 70 6.53 1.12 -15.58
N ASP A 71 5.82 0.15 -15.01
CA ASP A 71 5.32 -1.08 -15.65
C ASP A 71 4.16 -0.83 -16.64
N ALA A 72 3.64 0.39 -16.75
CA ALA A 72 2.74 0.80 -17.84
C ALA A 72 3.47 1.01 -19.19
N GLY A 73 4.75 0.63 -19.29
CA GLY A 73 5.56 0.69 -20.51
C GLY A 73 5.73 -0.63 -21.28
N HIS A 74 5.25 -1.78 -20.80
CA HIS A 74 5.54 -3.10 -21.42
C HIS A 74 4.33 -3.82 -22.05
N ALA A 75 3.36 -3.08 -22.60
CA ALA A 75 2.30 -3.67 -23.41
C ALA A 75 1.96 -2.79 -24.62
N CYS A 76 2.86 -2.76 -25.61
CA CYS A 76 2.53 -2.66 -27.04
C CYS A 76 3.82 -2.77 -27.87
N GLY A 77 4.12 -3.98 -28.35
CA GLY A 77 5.13 -4.28 -29.35
C GLY A 77 4.80 -5.59 -30.05
#